data_AF-K7MGI0-F1
#
_entry.id   AF-K7MGI0-F1
#
_cell.length_a   1.000
_cell.length_b   1.000
_cell.length_c   1.000
_cell.angle_alpha   90.00
_cell.angle_beta   90.00
_cell.angle_gamma   90.00
#
_symmetry.space_group_name_H-M   'P 1'
#
loop_
_entity.id
_entity.type
_entity.pdbx_description
1 polymer ?
#
loop_
_entity_poly.entity_id
_entity_poly.type
_entity_poly.pdbx_seq_one_letter_code
_entity_poly.pdbx_strand_id
1 'polypeptide(L)'
;MIKLVLFYLLISVKFYYLDLHCISEDLDWFLTDRWAGQALFGTLTPDIIVLTLLYSIAGLGIAIVNDFKSVEGDRALGLQSLPVAFGAETAKWICVGAIDITQLSVAGYLLGADKPFYALALLGLIIPQVFFQFKYFRKDPVKYDVKYQASAQPFLVLGLLVTALATSH
;
A
#
# COMPACT_ATOMS: atom_id res chain seq x y z
N MET A 1 -13.78 13.99 3.46
CA MET A 1 -13.02 12.77 3.80
C MET A 1 -13.62 11.47 3.29
N ILE A 2 -14.81 11.03 3.71
CA ILE A 2 -15.33 9.68 3.37
C ILE A 2 -15.36 9.38 1.87
N LYS A 3 -15.73 10.35 1.02
CA LYS A 3 -15.68 10.20 -0.44
C LYS A 3 -14.27 9.92 -0.96
N LEU A 4 -13.27 10.57 -0.38
CA LEU A 4 -11.87 10.34 -0.68
C LEU A 4 -11.44 8.94 -0.25
N VAL A 5 -11.85 8.49 0.94
CA VAL A 5 -11.52 7.14 1.42
C VAL A 5 -12.14 6.08 0.52
N LEU A 6 -13.41 6.24 0.15
CA LEU A 6 -14.09 5.36 -0.80
C LEU A 6 -13.42 5.36 -2.17
N PHE A 7 -12.95 6.52 -2.64
CA PHE A 7 -12.19 6.63 -3.88
C PHE A 7 -10.88 5.84 -3.81
N TYR A 8 -10.12 6.00 -2.72
CA TYR A 8 -8.89 5.22 -2.49
C TYR A 8 -9.19 3.73 -2.33
N LEU A 9 -10.30 3.35 -1.67
CA LEU A 9 -10.77 1.98 -1.54
C LEU A 9 -11.11 1.36 -2.90
N LEU A 10 -11.83 2.10 -3.74
CA LEU A 10 -12.19 1.68 -5.10
C LEU A 10 -10.95 1.47 -5.96
N ILE A 11 -9.95 2.36 -5.87
CA ILE A 11 -8.66 2.18 -6.57
C ILE A 11 -7.98 0.90 -6.09
N SER A 12 -7.89 0.68 -4.78
CA SER A 12 -7.27 -0.53 -4.23
C SER A 12 -8.00 -1.82 -4.62
N VAL A 13 -9.34 -1.80 -4.75
CA VAL A 13 -10.11 -2.96 -5.22
C VAL A 13 -9.94 -3.16 -6.73
N LYS A 14 -9.90 -2.08 -7.51
CA LYS A 14 -9.73 -2.14 -8.98
C LYS A 14 -8.37 -2.73 -9.36
N PHE A 15 -7.34 -2.42 -8.57
CA PHE A 15 -6.02 -3.05 -8.66
C PHE A 15 -6.04 -4.57 -8.48
N TYR A 16 -6.94 -5.10 -7.66
CA TYR A 16 -7.03 -6.54 -7.42
C TYR A 16 -7.60 -7.31 -8.63
N TYR A 17 -8.39 -6.63 -9.46
CA TYR A 17 -9.12 -7.24 -10.58
C TYR A 17 -8.52 -6.94 -11.95
N LEU A 18 -7.77 -5.85 -12.09
CA LEU A 18 -7.08 -5.50 -13.33
C LEU A 18 -5.59 -5.75 -13.14
N ASP A 19 -5.11 -6.87 -13.70
CA ASP A 19 -3.69 -7.15 -13.92
C ASP A 19 -3.09 -6.03 -14.78
N LEU A 20 -2.72 -4.91 -14.16
CA LEU A 20 -1.98 -3.83 -14.81
C LEU A 20 -0.50 -4.21 -14.76
N HIS A 21 0.04 -4.40 -15.96
CA HIS A 21 1.41 -4.81 -16.16
C HIS A 21 2.34 -3.62 -15.88
N CYS A 22 3.35 -3.87 -15.05
CA CYS A 22 4.49 -2.99 -14.76
C CYS A 22 4.23 -1.87 -13.74
N ILE A 23 5.12 -1.79 -12.74
CA ILE A 23 5.25 -0.70 -11.76
C ILE A 23 5.07 0.71 -12.34
N SER A 24 5.45 0.96 -13.59
CA SER A 24 5.32 2.30 -14.18
C SER A 24 3.86 2.75 -14.29
N GLU A 25 2.95 1.87 -14.70
CA GLU A 25 1.53 2.23 -14.77
C GLU A 25 0.91 2.26 -13.37
N ASP A 26 1.26 1.28 -12.55
CA ASP A 26 0.82 1.18 -11.17
C ASP A 26 1.18 2.42 -10.34
N LEU A 27 2.40 2.93 -10.49
CA LEU A 27 2.86 4.14 -9.81
C LEU A 27 2.15 5.39 -10.33
N ASP A 28 1.88 5.45 -11.63
CA ASP A 28 1.18 6.58 -12.24
C ASP A 28 -0.28 6.64 -11.75
N TRP A 29 -0.95 5.48 -11.61
CA TRP A 29 -2.25 5.39 -10.93
C TRP A 29 -2.14 5.76 -9.45
N PHE A 30 -1.15 5.24 -8.71
CA PHE A 30 -1.03 5.53 -7.28
C PHE A 30 -0.70 6.99 -6.97
N LEU A 31 0.04 7.68 -7.83
CA LEU A 31 0.33 9.09 -7.67
C LEU A 31 -0.82 9.89 -8.27
N THR A 32 -1.01 9.81 -9.57
CA THR A 32 -1.87 10.73 -10.31
C THR A 32 -3.33 10.63 -9.88
N ASP A 33 -3.90 9.43 -9.72
CA ASP A 33 -5.29 9.31 -9.29
C ASP A 33 -5.50 9.73 -7.85
N ARG A 34 -4.59 9.37 -6.94
CA ARG A 34 -4.74 9.70 -5.51
C ARG A 34 -4.63 11.20 -5.26
N TRP A 35 -3.71 11.86 -5.95
CA TRP A 35 -3.57 13.32 -5.92
C TRP A 35 -4.74 14.01 -6.62
N ALA A 36 -5.22 13.46 -7.75
CA ALA A 36 -6.41 13.97 -8.44
C ALA A 36 -7.68 13.82 -7.57
N GLY A 37 -7.84 12.69 -6.90
CA GLY A 37 -8.93 12.44 -5.96
C GLY A 37 -8.88 13.41 -4.78
N GLN A 38 -7.68 13.73 -4.28
CA GLN A 38 -7.50 14.78 -3.27
C GLN A 38 -7.92 16.15 -3.79
N ALA A 39 -7.46 16.54 -4.98
CA ALA A 39 -7.86 17.81 -5.59
C ALA A 39 -9.37 17.90 -5.88
N LEU A 40 -10.02 16.78 -6.20
CA LEU A 40 -11.45 16.71 -6.54
C LEU A 40 -12.37 16.65 -5.32
N PHE A 41 -11.98 15.92 -4.27
CA PHE A 41 -12.88 15.58 -3.16
C PHE A 41 -12.39 16.01 -1.77
N GLY A 42 -11.19 16.60 -1.68
CA GLY A 42 -10.53 16.98 -0.44
C GLY A 42 -10.18 18.46 -0.36
N THR A 43 -10.16 18.99 0.85
CA THR A 43 -9.45 20.23 1.19
C THR A 43 -8.00 19.88 1.46
N LEU A 44 -7.07 20.53 0.75
CA LEU A 44 -5.64 20.37 0.96
C LEU A 44 -5.22 20.98 2.30
N THR A 45 -5.34 20.21 3.38
CA THR A 45 -4.70 20.53 4.65
C THR A 45 -3.30 19.92 4.70
N PRO A 46 -2.36 20.50 5.47
CA PRO A 46 -1.01 19.95 5.63
C PRO A 46 -1.03 18.47 6.04
N ASP A 47 -1.94 18.10 6.93
CA ASP A 47 -2.07 16.73 7.42
C ASP A 47 -2.43 15.76 6.30
N ILE A 48 -3.36 16.17 5.44
CA ILE A 48 -3.78 15.40 4.28
C ILE A 48 -2.63 15.23 3.29
N ILE A 49 -1.82 16.27 3.08
CA ILE A 49 -0.67 16.22 2.17
C ILE A 49 0.35 15.20 2.68
N VAL A 50 0.69 15.26 3.97
CA VAL A 50 1.63 14.32 4.61
C VAL A 50 1.09 12.89 4.54
N LEU A 51 -0.18 12.68 4.90
CA LEU A 51 -0.79 11.35 4.84
C LEU A 51 -0.88 10.82 3.42
N THR A 52 -1.20 11.66 2.43
CA THR A 52 -1.25 11.27 1.03
C THR A 52 0.14 10.85 0.54
N LEU A 53 1.17 11.63 0.85
CA LEU A 53 2.57 11.30 0.54
C LEU A 53 2.99 9.97 1.15
N LEU A 54 2.73 9.77 2.45
CA LEU A 54 3.02 8.52 3.13
C LEU A 54 2.29 7.37 2.43
N TYR A 55 0.97 7.45 2.28
CA TYR A 55 0.21 6.38 1.65
C TYR A 55 0.56 6.14 0.18
N SER A 56 1.11 7.12 -0.55
CA SER A 56 1.68 6.90 -1.89
C SER A 56 2.93 6.02 -1.84
N ILE A 57 3.79 6.17 -0.82
CA ILE A 57 4.95 5.27 -0.61
C ILE A 57 4.48 3.86 -0.27
N ALA A 58 3.46 3.69 0.59
CA ALA A 58 2.85 2.38 0.82
C ALA A 58 2.25 1.79 -0.46
N GLY A 59 1.65 2.65 -1.30
CA GLY A 59 1.12 2.28 -2.62
C GLY A 59 2.20 1.72 -3.56
N LEU A 60 3.37 2.35 -3.59
CA LEU A 60 4.54 1.82 -4.30
C LEU A 60 4.91 0.43 -3.77
N GLY A 61 4.91 0.22 -2.45
CA GLY A 61 5.15 -1.10 -1.86
C GLY A 61 4.18 -2.18 -2.38
N ILE A 62 2.89 -1.85 -2.52
CA ILE A 62 1.86 -2.74 -3.06
C ILE A 62 2.08 -3.01 -4.54
N ALA A 63 2.44 -2.00 -5.34
CA ALA A 63 2.77 -2.17 -6.76
C ALA A 63 3.93 -3.17 -6.93
N ILE A 64 4.93 -3.13 -6.05
CA ILE A 64 6.03 -4.12 -6.07
C ILE A 64 5.51 -5.53 -5.76
N VAL A 65 4.58 -5.70 -4.81
CA VAL A 65 3.94 -7.01 -4.56
C VAL A 65 3.21 -7.50 -5.81
N ASN A 66 2.59 -6.59 -6.56
CA ASN A 66 1.88 -6.94 -7.79
C ASN A 66 2.85 -7.43 -8.89
N ASP A 67 3.99 -6.76 -9.07
CA ASP A 67 5.05 -7.19 -9.98
C ASP A 67 5.57 -8.61 -9.64
N PHE A 68 5.53 -9.04 -8.38
CA PHE A 68 5.88 -10.42 -8.00
C PHE A 68 4.91 -11.46 -8.58
N LYS A 69 3.64 -11.11 -8.75
CA LYS A 69 2.60 -11.97 -9.33
C LYS A 69 2.88 -12.26 -10.80
N SER A 70 3.26 -11.22 -11.55
CA SER A 70 3.52 -11.32 -12.99
C SER A 70 4.97 -11.68 -13.33
N VAL A 71 5.86 -11.80 -12.34
CA VAL A 71 7.32 -11.93 -12.57
C VAL A 71 7.70 -13.05 -13.55
N GLU A 72 7.04 -14.21 -13.49
CA GLU A 72 7.34 -15.34 -14.39
C GLU A 72 6.85 -15.05 -15.82
N GLY A 73 5.70 -14.39 -15.96
CA GLY A 73 5.18 -13.92 -17.24
C GLY A 73 6.05 -12.82 -17.84
N ASP A 74 6.42 -11.82 -17.04
CA ASP A 74 7.28 -10.71 -17.45
C ASP A 74 8.65 -11.21 -17.90
N ARG A 75 9.23 -12.17 -17.16
CA ARG A 75 10.51 -12.79 -17.53
C ARG A 75 10.42 -13.55 -18.85
N ALA A 76 9.31 -14.26 -19.10
CA ALA A 76 9.09 -14.97 -20.36
C ALA A 76 8.90 -14.00 -21.54
N LEU A 77 8.30 -12.84 -21.29
CA LEU A 77 8.05 -11.78 -22.28
C LEU A 77 9.23 -10.80 -22.44
N GLY A 78 10.29 -10.94 -21.65
CA GLY A 78 11.46 -10.05 -21.69
C GLY A 78 11.22 -8.67 -21.07
N LEU A 79 10.17 -8.52 -20.26
CA LEU A 79 9.85 -7.29 -19.54
C LEU A 79 10.72 -7.16 -18.27
N GLN A 80 11.10 -5.93 -17.94
CA GLN A 80 12.00 -5.58 -16.84
C GLN A 80 11.21 -5.08 -15.63
N SER A 81 10.38 -5.93 -15.01
CA SER A 81 9.78 -5.61 -13.71
C SER A 81 10.83 -5.60 -12.60
N LEU A 82 10.59 -4.89 -11.48
CA LEU A 82 11.58 -4.76 -10.40
C LEU A 82 12.11 -6.12 -9.89
N PRO A 83 11.27 -7.15 -9.68
CA PRO A 83 11.76 -8.45 -9.23
C PRO A 83 12.57 -9.19 -10.31
N VAL A 84 12.36 -8.90 -11.60
CA VAL A 84 13.17 -9.43 -12.70
C VAL A 84 14.53 -8.72 -12.77
N ALA A 85 14.55 -7.39 -12.62
CA ALA A 85 15.76 -6.58 -12.73
C ALA A 85 16.68 -6.68 -11.50
N PHE A 86 16.12 -6.56 -10.28
CA PHE A 86 16.88 -6.56 -9.02
C PHE A 86 16.91 -7.92 -8.30
N GLY A 87 16.13 -8.87 -8.80
CA GLY A 87 15.92 -10.17 -8.16
C GLY A 87 14.85 -10.15 -7.07
N ALA A 88 14.19 -11.29 -6.91
CA ALA A 88 13.10 -11.49 -5.97
C ALA A 88 13.48 -11.19 -4.50
N GLU A 89 14.73 -11.48 -4.12
CA GLU A 89 15.21 -11.25 -2.75
C GLU A 89 15.25 -9.75 -2.40
N THR A 90 15.79 -8.93 -3.30
CA THR A 90 15.94 -7.47 -3.10
C THR A 90 14.59 -6.79 -3.16
N ALA A 91 13.78 -7.09 -4.18
CA ALA A 91 12.45 -6.51 -4.35
C ALA A 91 11.54 -6.83 -3.15
N LYS A 92 11.69 -8.01 -2.53
CA LYS A 92 10.96 -8.40 -1.32
C LYS A 92 11.23 -7.46 -0.17
N TRP A 93 12.50 -7.15 0.10
CA TRP A 93 12.87 -6.24 1.18
C TRP A 93 12.46 -4.79 0.93
N ILE A 94 12.54 -4.32 -0.34
CA ILE A 94 12.06 -2.99 -0.72
C ILE A 94 10.56 -2.88 -0.47
N CYS A 95 9.79 -3.86 -0.91
CA CYS A 95 8.35 -3.92 -0.70
C CYS A 95 7.99 -3.90 0.80
N VAL A 96 8.57 -4.82 1.57
CA VAL A 96 8.37 -4.92 3.03
C VAL A 96 8.70 -3.60 3.72
N GLY A 97 9.85 -3.01 3.41
CA GLY A 97 10.27 -1.73 3.96
C GLY A 97 9.30 -0.61 3.60
N ALA A 98 8.89 -0.51 2.34
CA ALA A 98 7.96 0.52 1.88
C ALA A 98 6.60 0.43 2.58
N ILE A 99 6.07 -0.77 2.81
CA ILE A 99 4.77 -0.94 3.48
C ILE A 99 4.90 -0.67 4.98
N ASP A 100 5.81 -1.35 5.68
CA ASP A 100 5.91 -1.30 7.14
C ASP A 100 6.38 0.06 7.64
N ILE A 101 7.43 0.64 7.04
CA ILE A 101 7.96 1.95 7.45
C ILE A 101 6.87 3.01 7.27
N THR A 102 6.13 2.95 6.17
CA THR A 102 5.07 3.92 5.91
C THR A 102 3.94 3.79 6.92
N GLN A 103 3.45 2.57 7.17
CA GLN A 103 2.37 2.38 8.14
C GLN A 103 2.77 2.79 9.56
N LEU A 104 3.99 2.48 9.98
CA LEU A 104 4.53 2.96 11.25
C LEU A 104 4.68 4.49 11.27
N SER A 105 5.08 5.09 10.16
CA SER A 105 5.17 6.56 10.03
C SER A 105 3.80 7.21 10.16
N VAL A 106 2.75 6.63 9.57
CA VAL A 106 1.36 7.09 9.72
C VAL A 106 0.90 6.93 11.17
N ALA A 107 1.23 5.82 11.83
CA ALA A 107 0.92 5.63 13.25
C ALA A 107 1.60 6.68 14.14
N GLY A 108 2.89 6.95 13.90
CA GLY A 108 3.65 7.99 14.59
C GLY A 108 3.08 9.39 14.33
N TYR A 109 2.64 9.65 13.10
CA TYR A 109 1.98 10.91 12.75
C TYR A 109 0.66 11.10 13.51
N LEU A 110 -0.17 10.05 13.61
CA LEU A 110 -1.41 10.08 14.40
C LEU A 110 -1.16 10.26 15.91
N LEU A 111 -0.07 9.70 16.44
CA LEU A 111 0.34 9.95 17.84
C LEU A 111 0.74 11.41 18.05
N GLY A 112 1.47 12.00 17.11
CA GLY A 112 1.84 13.42 17.14
C GLY A 112 0.65 14.38 16.99
N ALA A 113 -0.43 13.93 16.33
CA ALA A 113 -1.67 14.68 16.17
C ALA A 113 -2.68 14.47 17.32
N ASP A 114 -2.23 14.03 18.50
CA ASP A 114 -3.05 13.78 19.70
C ASP A 114 -4.23 12.81 19.48
N LYS A 115 -4.08 11.85 18.56
CA LYS A 115 -5.09 10.83 18.23
C LYS A 115 -4.61 9.41 18.61
N PRO A 116 -4.29 9.15 19.89
CA PRO A 116 -3.63 7.91 20.31
C PRO A 116 -4.50 6.67 20.12
N PHE A 117 -5.82 6.77 20.28
CA PHE A 117 -6.72 5.64 20.06
C PHE A 117 -6.70 5.14 18.61
N TYR A 118 -6.65 6.07 17.64
CA TYR A 118 -6.57 5.73 16.22
C TYR A 118 -5.19 5.18 15.86
N ALA A 119 -4.12 5.72 16.45
CA ALA A 119 -2.78 5.18 16.27
C ALA A 119 -2.65 3.74 16.83
N LEU A 120 -3.22 3.47 18.02
CA LEU A 120 -3.28 2.14 18.61
C LEU A 120 -4.09 1.16 17.75
N ALA A 121 -5.23 1.60 17.22
CA ALA A 121 -6.02 0.80 16.29
C ALA A 121 -5.23 0.48 15.01
N LEU A 122 -4.51 1.46 14.45
CA LEU A 122 -3.66 1.26 13.29
C LEU A 122 -2.52 0.26 13.59
N LEU A 123 -1.83 0.42 14.72
CA LEU A 123 -0.80 -0.54 15.18
C LEU A 123 -1.37 -1.95 15.36
N GLY A 124 -2.57 -2.06 15.93
CA GLY A 124 -3.30 -3.32 16.06
C GLY A 124 -3.58 -4.01 14.72
N LEU A 125 -3.83 -3.23 13.66
CA LEU A 125 -4.02 -3.73 12.29
C LEU A 125 -2.70 -4.07 11.58
N ILE A 126 -1.62 -3.36 11.90
CA ILE A 126 -0.28 -3.64 11.35
C ILE A 126 0.24 -5.00 11.85
N ILE A 127 -0.03 -5.38 13.10
CA ILE A 127 0.44 -6.66 13.67
C ILE A 127 0.07 -7.90 12.83
N PRO A 128 -1.22 -8.17 12.52
CA PRO A 128 -1.59 -9.30 11.68
C PRO A 128 -1.03 -9.18 10.27
N GLN A 129 -0.93 -7.96 9.72
CA GLN A 129 -0.37 -7.71 8.40
C GLN A 129 1.11 -8.14 8.32
N VAL A 130 1.92 -7.69 9.28
CA VAL A 130 3.33 -8.06 9.44
C VAL A 130 3.48 -9.56 9.69
N PHE A 131 2.60 -10.15 10.52
CA PHE A 131 2.60 -11.59 10.75
C PHE A 131 2.42 -12.39 9.46
N PHE A 132 1.47 -12.00 8.60
CA PHE A 132 1.29 -12.64 7.29
C PHE A 132 2.46 -12.40 6.36
N GLN A 133 3.10 -11.24 6.42
CA GLN A 133 4.29 -10.90 5.65
C GLN A 133 5.46 -11.85 6.00
N PHE A 134 5.70 -12.09 7.30
CA PHE A 134 6.73 -13.03 7.74
C PHE A 134 6.37 -14.49 7.41
N LYS A 135 5.09 -14.86 7.53
CA LYS A 135 4.63 -16.23 7.32
C LYS A 135 4.65 -16.65 5.85
N TYR A 136 4.25 -15.76 4.95
CA TYR A 136 4.04 -16.05 3.54
C TYR A 136 5.10 -15.40 2.67
N PHE A 137 5.13 -14.07 2.66
CA PHE A 137 5.93 -13.29 1.71
C PHE A 137 7.44 -13.49 1.89
N ARG A 138 7.89 -13.63 3.14
CA ARG A 138 9.31 -13.88 3.42
C ARG A 138 9.79 -15.25 2.91
N LYS A 139 8.89 -16.23 2.84
CA LYS A 139 9.20 -17.64 2.56
C LYS A 139 9.37 -17.88 1.07
N ASP A 140 8.44 -17.38 0.27
CA ASP A 140 8.50 -17.41 -1.18
C ASP A 140 7.59 -16.31 -1.73
N PRO A 141 8.14 -15.14 -2.09
CA PRO A 141 7.32 -13.99 -2.49
C PRO A 141 6.57 -14.26 -3.79
N VAL A 142 7.10 -15.09 -4.70
CA VAL A 142 6.47 -15.40 -6.00
C VAL A 142 5.31 -16.36 -5.83
N LYS A 143 5.44 -17.35 -4.93
CA LYS A 143 4.41 -18.37 -4.72
C LYS A 143 3.26 -17.88 -3.83
N TYR A 144 3.55 -16.98 -2.90
CA TYR A 144 2.59 -16.58 -1.87
C TYR A 144 2.13 -15.12 -2.00
N ASP A 145 2.53 -14.39 -3.03
CA ASP A 145 2.05 -13.03 -3.34
C ASP A 145 0.52 -12.91 -3.23
N VAL A 146 -0.25 -13.77 -3.91
CA VAL A 146 -1.72 -13.70 -3.95
C VAL A 146 -2.30 -13.98 -2.56
N LYS A 147 -1.76 -14.96 -1.84
CA LYS A 147 -2.22 -15.29 -0.48
C LYS A 147 -1.87 -14.21 0.52
N TYR A 148 -0.69 -13.60 0.38
CA TYR A 148 -0.25 -12.49 1.19
C TYR A 148 -1.17 -11.29 0.94
N GLN A 149 -1.39 -10.88 -0.31
CA GLN A 149 -2.30 -9.78 -0.63
C GLN A 149 -3.72 -10.04 -0.14
N ALA A 150 -4.28 -11.23 -0.41
CA ALA A 150 -5.63 -11.60 0.07
C ALA A 150 -5.77 -11.49 1.60
N SER A 151 -4.69 -11.78 2.34
CA SER A 151 -4.72 -11.77 3.82
C SER A 151 -4.35 -10.40 4.40
N ALA A 152 -3.35 -9.71 3.83
CA ALA A 152 -2.74 -8.49 4.36
C ALA A 152 -3.45 -7.22 3.90
N GLN A 153 -3.90 -7.17 2.64
CA GLN A 153 -4.54 -5.99 2.05
C GLN A 153 -5.79 -5.52 2.82
N PRO A 154 -6.67 -6.40 3.33
CA PRO A 154 -7.82 -5.98 4.13
C PRO A 154 -7.40 -5.19 5.37
N PHE A 155 -6.31 -5.57 6.03
CA PHE A 155 -5.80 -4.86 7.20
C PHE A 155 -5.22 -3.50 6.83
N LEU A 156 -4.53 -3.40 5.70
CA LEU A 156 -4.02 -2.13 5.19
C LEU A 156 -5.16 -1.16 4.82
N VAL A 157 -6.21 -1.67 4.17
CA VAL A 157 -7.40 -0.89 3.81
C VAL A 157 -8.17 -0.44 5.05
N LEU A 158 -8.34 -1.32 6.04
CA LEU A 158 -8.92 -0.94 7.33
C LEU A 158 -8.06 0.11 8.03
N GLY A 159 -6.74 0.02 7.93
CA GLY A 159 -5.83 1.02 8.46
C GLY A 159 -6.03 2.40 7.82
N LEU A 160 -6.18 2.44 6.48
CA LEU A 160 -6.52 3.66 5.76
C LEU A 160 -7.86 4.25 6.25
N LEU A 161 -8.87 3.40 6.47
CA LEU A 161 -10.17 3.82 7.00
C LEU A 161 -10.03 4.44 8.39
N VAL A 162 -9.27 3.81 9.29
CA VAL A 162 -8.99 4.31 10.65
C VAL A 162 -8.32 5.68 10.59
N THR A 163 -7.27 5.83 9.77
CA THR A 163 -6.55 7.11 9.61
C THR A 163 -7.47 8.22 9.07
N ALA A 164 -8.36 7.87 8.15
CA ALA A 164 -9.27 8.84 7.57
C ALA A 164 -10.40 9.26 8.52
N LEU A 165 -10.89 8.33 9.35
CA LEU A 165 -11.80 8.68 10.44
C LEU A 165 -11.10 9.59 11.44
N ALA A 166 -9.85 9.30 11.79
CA ALA A 166 -9.04 10.11 12.68
C ALA A 166 -8.87 11.55 12.16
N THR A 167 -8.65 11.74 10.86
CA THR A 167 -8.53 13.09 10.27
C THR A 167 -9.87 13.80 10.08
N SER A 168 -11.00 13.08 10.11
CA SER A 168 -12.34 13.66 9.92
C SER A 168 -12.93 14.31 11.16
N HIS A 169 -12.33 14.05 12.33
CA HIS A 169 -12.66 14.66 13.63
C HIS A 169 -11.62 15.71 14.00
#